data_AF-A0A935N1E7-F1
#
_entry.id   AF-A0A935N1E7-F1
#
_cell.length_a   1.000
_cell.length_b   1.000
_cell.length_c   1.000
_cell.angle_alpha   90.00
_cell.angle_beta   90.00
_cell.angle_gamma   90.00
#
_symmetry.space_group_name_H-M   'P 1'
#
loop_
_entity.id
_entity.type
_entity.pdbx_description
1 polymer ?
#
loop_
_entity_poly.entity_id
_entity_poly.type
_entity_poly.pdbx_seq_one_letter_code
_entity_poly.pdbx_strand_id
1 'polypeptide(L)'
;MKILITLLLVLTGASTSLAAVKTWDGGGVDDNWRTAANWVNDVAPVSGDDLVFPAVAAKYTSSNNLTLFSTIRSMTFEGGTYTISGSPLLLSNGIVVTDGNQAINLVINLTAPQTFSATNSTAVGIVVAALLGSNTLTIDGAGGIGLGLISGSGRIVKNGGGGALISSASNYSGQITENQGVLIVDASIPSSTVTVNIIPAAATFDLSLFGLSDKSYDVFAPGEGISPGAGGLGGTGTVGAVNVVSGYISAGTLTSPTGILNTGNLNFAADGAFLAKLNGATAGENGYDQVNVTGTVSLNNAQLQILPSETTPPPIRRPLVILRNDGTDPVNGTFLNAPEGALILNAAGTMRFRINYGGGDGNDIILTRVRLPRV
;
A
#
# COMPACT_ATOMS: atom_id res chain seq x y z
N MET A 1 62.03 4.38 -51.92
CA MET A 1 60.84 5.24 -51.75
C MET A 1 59.91 4.53 -50.77
N LYS A 2 59.93 4.91 -49.48
CA LYS A 2 59.10 4.30 -48.43
C LYS A 2 57.82 5.13 -48.32
N ILE A 3 56.67 4.53 -48.61
CA ILE A 3 55.36 5.16 -48.45
C ILE A 3 54.93 4.95 -47.00
N LEU A 4 54.82 6.04 -46.24
CA LEU A 4 54.32 6.07 -44.88
C LEU A 4 52.79 6.21 -44.94
N ILE A 5 52.06 5.18 -44.51
CA ILE A 5 50.60 5.23 -44.36
C ILE A 5 50.31 5.73 -42.94
N THR A 6 49.79 6.94 -42.84
CA THR A 6 49.33 7.52 -41.57
C THR A 6 47.95 6.94 -41.23
N LEU A 7 47.87 6.15 -40.16
CA LEU A 7 46.61 5.64 -39.62
C LEU A 7 45.92 6.77 -38.82
N LEU A 8 44.85 7.34 -39.36
CA LEU A 8 43.99 8.29 -38.65
C LEU A 8 43.08 7.53 -37.69
N LEU A 9 43.41 7.53 -36.40
CA LEU A 9 42.56 6.99 -35.34
C LEU A 9 41.38 7.96 -35.12
N VAL A 10 40.21 7.65 -35.67
CA VAL A 10 38.97 8.37 -35.36
C VAL A 10 38.51 7.94 -33.97
N LEU A 11 38.86 8.74 -32.96
CA LEU A 11 38.36 8.57 -31.60
C LEU A 11 36.90 9.04 -31.59
N THR A 12 35.95 8.14 -31.80
CA THR A 12 34.53 8.42 -31.56
C THR A 12 34.36 8.57 -30.05
N GLY A 13 34.38 9.81 -29.57
CA GLY A 13 33.95 10.11 -28.20
C GLY A 13 32.52 9.61 -28.04
N ALA A 14 32.31 8.64 -27.15
CA ALA A 14 30.97 8.31 -26.71
C ALA A 14 30.43 9.54 -25.97
N SER A 15 29.62 10.34 -26.65
CA SER A 15 28.82 11.37 -26.00
C SER A 15 27.86 10.66 -25.06
N THR A 16 28.16 10.64 -23.76
CA THR A 16 27.12 10.34 -22.77
C THR A 16 26.11 11.48 -22.88
N SER A 17 25.03 11.30 -23.64
CA SER A 17 23.93 12.27 -23.63
C SER A 17 23.35 12.24 -22.22
N LEU A 18 23.62 13.29 -21.45
CA LEU A 18 22.88 13.53 -20.22
C LEU A 18 21.41 13.65 -20.61
N ALA A 19 20.51 12.98 -19.88
CA ALA A 19 19.08 13.17 -20.08
C ALA A 19 18.76 14.66 -19.97
N ALA A 20 17.97 15.18 -20.92
CA ALA A 20 17.45 16.53 -20.78
C ALA A 20 16.26 16.52 -19.82
N VAL A 21 16.07 17.62 -19.09
CA VAL A 21 14.84 17.87 -18.34
C VAL A 21 13.85 18.56 -19.26
N LYS A 22 12.64 18.03 -19.35
CA LYS A 22 11.54 18.57 -20.14
C LYS A 22 10.42 18.97 -19.20
N THR A 23 10.11 20.25 -19.17
CA THR A 23 9.07 20.79 -18.29
C THR A 23 7.81 21.04 -19.09
N TRP A 24 6.71 20.41 -18.68
CA TRP A 24 5.40 20.63 -19.26
C TRP A 24 4.91 22.05 -18.93
N ASP A 25 4.49 22.81 -19.94
CA ASP A 25 3.82 24.11 -19.72
C ASP A 25 2.38 24.12 -20.28
N GLY A 26 2.03 23.17 -21.15
CA GLY A 26 0.71 23.08 -21.78
C GLY A 26 0.38 24.26 -22.71
N GLY A 27 1.40 24.95 -23.25
CA GLY A 27 1.23 26.14 -24.09
C GLY A 27 0.65 25.89 -25.48
N GLY A 28 0.60 24.63 -25.94
CA GLY A 28 0.11 24.24 -27.25
C GLY A 28 -1.41 24.15 -27.35
N VAL A 29 -1.90 24.01 -28.59
CA VAL A 29 -3.34 23.89 -28.87
C VAL A 29 -3.95 22.55 -28.46
N ASP A 30 -3.11 21.53 -28.30
CA ASP A 30 -3.49 20.17 -27.89
C ASP A 30 -2.78 19.77 -26.60
N ASP A 31 -2.97 18.52 -26.17
CA ASP A 31 -2.41 18.01 -24.92
C ASP A 31 -1.29 16.99 -25.19
N ASN A 32 -0.76 16.94 -26.42
CA ASN A 32 0.13 15.88 -26.87
C ASN A 32 1.59 16.11 -26.46
N TRP A 33 2.26 15.07 -25.96
CA TRP A 33 3.68 15.14 -25.60
C TRP A 33 4.61 15.39 -26.80
N ARG A 34 4.26 14.96 -28.01
CA ARG A 34 5.03 15.28 -29.24
C ARG A 34 4.91 16.73 -29.70
N THR A 35 3.90 17.47 -29.24
CA THR A 35 3.70 18.87 -29.65
C THR A 35 4.67 19.73 -28.86
N ALA A 36 5.67 20.27 -29.54
CA ALA A 36 6.78 20.97 -28.91
C ALA A 36 6.31 22.16 -28.05
N ALA A 37 5.27 22.88 -28.51
CA ALA A 37 4.67 24.02 -27.81
C ALA A 37 4.00 23.69 -26.46
N ASN A 38 3.87 22.41 -26.08
CA ASN A 38 3.39 22.01 -24.74
C ASN A 38 4.53 21.89 -23.71
N TRP A 39 5.76 22.18 -24.12
CA TRP A 39 6.95 22.07 -23.31
C TRP A 39 7.72 23.38 -23.30
N VAL A 40 8.27 23.72 -22.14
CA VAL A 40 9.10 24.92 -21.98
C VAL A 40 10.21 24.95 -23.02
N ASN A 41 10.38 26.12 -23.66
CA ASN A 41 11.28 26.38 -24.80
C ASN A 41 10.87 25.72 -26.12
N ASP A 42 9.62 25.27 -26.25
CA ASP A 42 9.09 24.64 -27.46
C ASP A 42 9.92 23.43 -27.92
N VAL A 43 10.31 22.56 -26.98
CA VAL A 43 11.07 21.32 -27.28
C VAL A 43 10.42 20.10 -26.66
N ALA A 44 9.80 19.27 -27.51
CA ALA A 44 9.21 18.00 -27.09
C ALA A 44 10.25 17.02 -26.50
N PRO A 45 9.84 16.15 -25.56
CA PRO A 45 10.68 15.09 -25.01
C PRO A 45 11.01 14.02 -26.03
N VAL A 46 12.19 13.42 -25.85
CA VAL A 46 12.63 12.22 -26.55
C VAL A 46 12.93 11.11 -25.56
N SER A 47 13.15 9.89 -26.08
CA SER A 47 13.51 8.75 -25.24
C SER A 47 14.81 9.03 -24.47
N GLY A 48 14.77 8.84 -23.16
CA GLY A 48 15.87 9.04 -22.22
C GLY A 48 15.74 10.29 -21.35
N ASP A 49 14.81 11.19 -21.67
CA ASP A 49 14.61 12.45 -20.94
C ASP A 49 13.91 12.25 -19.58
N ASP A 50 14.09 13.22 -18.68
CA ASP A 50 13.26 13.38 -17.47
C ASP A 50 12.11 14.35 -17.76
N LEU A 51 10.93 14.05 -17.22
CA LEU A 51 9.76 14.90 -17.37
C LEU A 51 9.42 15.58 -16.04
N VAL A 52 9.14 16.88 -16.09
CA VAL A 52 8.69 17.69 -14.96
C VAL A 52 7.31 18.27 -15.28
N PHE A 53 6.37 18.04 -14.39
CA PHE A 53 5.03 18.60 -14.40
C PHE A 53 4.94 19.63 -13.26
N PRO A 54 5.13 20.93 -13.55
CA PRO A 54 5.28 21.95 -12.52
C PRO A 54 3.97 22.21 -11.77
N ALA A 55 4.03 22.85 -10.60
CA ALA A 55 2.84 23.19 -9.82
C ALA A 55 1.87 24.13 -10.57
N VAL A 56 2.40 24.92 -11.51
CA VAL A 56 1.64 25.86 -12.35
C VAL A 56 1.95 25.58 -13.81
N ALA A 57 0.94 25.15 -14.56
CA ALA A 57 0.97 25.01 -16.02
C ALA A 57 -0.31 25.59 -16.62
N ALA A 58 -0.30 25.88 -17.93
CA ALA A 58 -1.50 26.33 -18.63
C ALA A 58 -2.56 25.23 -18.73
N LYS A 59 -2.15 23.96 -18.70
CA LYS A 59 -3.02 22.78 -18.73
C LYS A 59 -2.52 21.69 -17.79
N TYR A 60 -3.45 21.02 -17.12
CA TYR A 60 -3.16 19.85 -16.27
C TYR A 60 -3.53 18.52 -16.95
N THR A 61 -4.12 18.53 -18.13
CA THR A 61 -4.29 17.34 -18.95
C THR A 61 -3.08 17.17 -19.86
N SER A 62 -2.54 15.96 -19.94
CA SER A 62 -1.51 15.62 -20.92
C SER A 62 -1.68 14.20 -21.46
N SER A 63 -1.29 14.02 -22.71
CA SER A 63 -1.44 12.77 -23.45
C SER A 63 -0.08 12.35 -24.00
N ASN A 64 0.43 11.24 -23.45
CA ASN A 64 1.62 10.60 -23.99
C ASN A 64 1.29 9.99 -25.36
N ASN A 65 1.73 10.65 -26.42
CA ASN A 65 1.67 10.13 -27.77
C ASN A 65 3.08 9.85 -28.34
N LEU A 66 4.11 9.72 -27.51
CA LEU A 66 5.45 9.30 -27.94
C LEU A 66 5.42 7.91 -28.58
N THR A 67 6.52 7.53 -29.24
CA THR A 67 6.62 6.19 -29.85
C THR A 67 6.42 5.14 -28.75
N LEU A 68 5.68 4.07 -29.04
CA LEU A 68 5.43 3.00 -28.07
C LEU A 68 6.73 2.53 -27.42
N PHE A 69 6.69 2.39 -26.09
CA PHE A 69 7.85 1.99 -25.28
C PHE A 69 9.06 2.94 -25.38
N SER A 70 8.83 4.22 -25.67
CA SER A 70 9.86 5.24 -25.41
C SER A 70 10.25 5.18 -23.93
N THR A 71 11.55 5.23 -23.65
CA THR A 71 12.03 5.28 -22.28
C THR A 71 11.93 6.70 -21.78
N ILE A 72 11.24 6.90 -20.66
CA ILE A 72 11.34 8.09 -19.84
C ILE A 72 12.24 7.73 -18.67
N ARG A 73 13.17 8.62 -18.31
CA ARG A 73 14.06 8.37 -17.19
C ARG A 73 13.31 8.56 -15.87
N SER A 74 12.92 9.78 -15.52
CA SER A 74 12.03 10.02 -14.37
C SER A 74 10.82 10.87 -14.73
N MET A 75 9.82 10.88 -13.84
CA MET A 75 8.71 11.83 -13.87
C MET A 75 8.58 12.52 -12.51
N THR A 76 8.56 13.85 -12.50
CA THR A 76 8.38 14.67 -11.29
C THR A 76 7.11 15.51 -11.41
N PHE A 77 6.29 15.52 -10.36
CA PHE A 77 5.08 16.33 -10.24
C PHE A 77 5.24 17.28 -9.06
N GLU A 78 5.27 18.58 -9.34
CA GLU A 78 5.58 19.59 -8.33
C GLU A 78 4.31 20.15 -7.64
N GLY A 79 3.12 19.81 -8.16
CA GLY A 79 1.82 20.27 -7.67
C GLY A 79 0.71 20.06 -8.68
N GLY A 80 -0.38 20.83 -8.56
CA GLY A 80 -1.51 20.78 -9.48
C GLY A 80 -2.33 19.47 -9.40
N THR A 81 -3.17 19.24 -10.41
CA THR A 81 -3.99 18.03 -10.51
C THR A 81 -3.85 17.43 -11.90
N TYR A 82 -2.70 16.83 -12.21
CA TYR A 82 -2.44 16.33 -13.56
C TYR A 82 -3.22 15.06 -13.85
N THR A 83 -3.84 15.01 -15.03
CA THR A 83 -4.36 13.76 -15.61
C THR A 83 -3.52 13.42 -16.82
N ILE A 84 -2.75 12.34 -16.72
CA ILE A 84 -1.92 11.82 -17.81
C ILE A 84 -2.57 10.58 -18.38
N SER A 85 -2.64 10.51 -19.71
CA SER A 85 -3.19 9.37 -20.45
C SER A 85 -2.35 9.06 -21.69
N GLY A 86 -2.72 8.04 -22.46
CA GLY A 86 -2.11 7.74 -23.76
C GLY A 86 -1.31 6.44 -23.78
N SER A 87 -0.22 6.45 -24.55
CA SER A 87 0.58 5.27 -24.90
C SER A 87 1.39 4.74 -23.72
N PRO A 88 1.60 3.41 -23.61
CA PRO A 88 2.53 2.82 -22.64
C PRO A 88 3.96 3.35 -22.78
N LEU A 89 4.68 3.45 -21.66
CA LEU A 89 6.08 3.85 -21.63
C LEU A 89 6.95 2.86 -20.85
N LEU A 90 8.26 2.95 -21.09
CA LEU A 90 9.29 2.36 -20.24
C LEU A 90 9.76 3.44 -19.26
N LEU A 91 9.89 3.11 -17.98
CA LEU A 91 10.45 4.02 -16.98
C LEU A 91 11.76 3.43 -16.45
N SER A 92 12.77 4.25 -16.16
CA SER A 92 14.08 3.78 -15.68
C SER A 92 14.54 4.38 -14.34
N ASN A 93 13.91 5.43 -13.84
CA ASN A 93 14.31 6.17 -12.65
C ASN A 93 13.13 6.81 -11.89
N GLY A 94 12.03 6.08 -11.76
CA GLY A 94 11.00 6.36 -10.76
C GLY A 94 10.11 7.57 -11.03
N ILE A 95 9.20 7.80 -10.08
CA ILE A 95 8.22 8.88 -10.09
C ILE A 95 8.28 9.60 -8.74
N VAL A 96 8.29 10.93 -8.77
CA VAL A 96 8.24 11.75 -7.56
C VAL A 96 7.04 12.68 -7.65
N VAL A 97 6.14 12.63 -6.68
CA VAL A 97 5.06 13.59 -6.49
C VAL A 97 5.38 14.38 -5.22
N THR A 98 5.68 15.66 -5.37
CA THR A 98 5.96 16.51 -4.21
C THR A 98 4.69 17.11 -3.64
N ASP A 99 3.69 17.39 -4.47
CA ASP A 99 2.39 17.89 -4.04
C ASP A 99 1.30 17.62 -5.10
N GLY A 100 0.04 17.87 -4.75
CA GLY A 100 -1.10 17.73 -5.64
C GLY A 100 -1.61 16.31 -5.81
N ASN A 101 -2.75 16.16 -6.50
CA ASN A 101 -3.39 14.87 -6.73
C ASN A 101 -3.24 14.44 -8.20
N GLN A 102 -2.54 13.34 -8.47
CA GLN A 102 -2.17 12.96 -9.83
C GLN A 102 -2.97 11.75 -10.31
N ALA A 103 -3.41 11.78 -11.57
CA ALA A 103 -4.06 10.66 -12.22
C ALA A 103 -3.20 10.21 -13.41
N ILE A 104 -2.23 9.32 -13.14
CA ILE A 104 -1.29 8.82 -14.16
C ILE A 104 -1.85 7.55 -14.80
N ASN A 105 -2.81 7.69 -15.71
CA ASN A 105 -3.52 6.60 -16.38
C ASN A 105 -2.72 6.03 -17.57
N LEU A 106 -1.49 5.61 -17.29
CA LEU A 106 -0.59 4.98 -18.24
C LEU A 106 -0.19 3.58 -17.80
N VAL A 107 0.10 2.72 -18.78
CA VAL A 107 0.87 1.50 -18.52
C VAL A 107 2.35 1.88 -18.45
N ILE A 108 2.96 1.62 -17.31
CA ILE A 108 4.37 1.87 -17.03
C ILE A 108 5.09 0.54 -16.88
N ASN A 109 6.08 0.30 -17.73
CA ASN A 109 6.96 -0.86 -17.63
C ASN A 109 8.25 -0.45 -16.94
N LEU A 110 8.57 -1.08 -15.82
CA LEU A 110 9.83 -0.82 -15.14
C LEU A 110 10.98 -1.50 -15.89
N THR A 111 12.04 -0.76 -16.18
CA THR A 111 13.27 -1.30 -16.83
C THR A 111 14.42 -1.57 -15.87
N ALA A 112 14.26 -1.15 -14.62
CA ALA A 112 15.20 -1.31 -13.52
C ALA A 112 14.43 -1.29 -12.20
N PRO A 113 15.02 -1.66 -11.05
CA PRO A 113 14.47 -1.36 -9.74
C PRO A 113 14.34 0.15 -9.51
N GLN A 114 13.20 0.64 -9.01
CA GLN A 114 12.92 2.09 -8.90
C GLN A 114 12.04 2.43 -7.71
N THR A 115 11.99 3.70 -7.37
CA THR A 115 11.12 4.23 -6.31
C THR A 115 10.03 5.13 -6.89
N PHE A 116 8.79 4.90 -6.48
CA PHE A 116 7.70 5.87 -6.60
C PHE A 116 7.48 6.52 -5.23
N SER A 117 7.55 7.84 -5.15
CA SER A 117 7.45 8.56 -3.89
C SER A 117 6.44 9.69 -3.94
N ALA A 118 5.58 9.77 -2.93
CA ALA A 118 4.70 10.89 -2.67
C ALA A 118 5.17 11.58 -1.38
N THR A 119 5.86 12.71 -1.47
CA THR A 119 6.66 13.21 -0.33
C THR A 119 5.82 13.88 0.75
N ASN A 120 4.67 14.46 0.40
CA ASN A 120 3.78 15.17 1.31
C ASN A 120 2.46 14.41 1.54
N SER A 121 1.86 14.56 2.73
CA SER A 121 0.65 13.82 3.14
C SER A 121 -0.61 14.16 2.34
N THR A 122 -0.63 15.30 1.63
CA THR A 122 -1.72 15.72 0.74
C THR A 122 -1.59 15.18 -0.68
N ALA A 123 -0.42 14.64 -1.05
CA ALA A 123 -0.20 14.05 -2.36
C ALA A 123 -0.87 12.67 -2.38
N VAL A 124 -1.94 12.54 -3.17
CA VAL A 124 -2.73 11.31 -3.31
C VAL A 124 -2.86 11.03 -4.80
N GLY A 125 -2.87 9.76 -5.20
CA GLY A 125 -3.10 9.37 -6.58
C GLY A 125 -1.80 9.26 -7.39
N ILE A 126 -1.35 8.03 -7.52
CA ILE A 126 -0.77 7.53 -8.76
C ILE A 126 -1.77 6.44 -9.15
N VAL A 127 -2.17 6.32 -10.41
CA VAL A 127 -3.04 5.21 -10.85
C VAL A 127 -2.42 4.61 -12.09
N VAL A 128 -1.24 4.03 -11.90
CA VAL A 128 -0.51 3.40 -12.99
C VAL A 128 -0.89 1.94 -13.10
N ALA A 129 -0.95 1.44 -14.33
CA ALA A 129 -0.75 0.03 -14.56
C ALA A 129 0.76 -0.24 -14.54
N ALA A 130 1.28 -0.77 -13.44
CA ALA A 130 2.69 -1.09 -13.30
C ALA A 130 2.96 -2.53 -13.78
N LEU A 131 3.74 -2.66 -14.85
CA LEU A 131 4.30 -3.95 -15.28
C LEU A 131 5.69 -4.05 -14.68
N LEU A 132 5.81 -4.79 -13.57
CA LEU A 132 7.06 -4.85 -12.81
C LEU A 132 8.08 -5.77 -13.50
N GLY A 133 7.63 -6.74 -14.29
CA GLY A 133 8.51 -7.79 -14.83
C GLY A 133 9.17 -8.52 -13.66
N SER A 134 10.49 -8.45 -13.57
CA SER A 134 11.28 -8.93 -12.42
C SER A 134 11.85 -7.81 -11.54
N ASN A 135 11.52 -6.55 -11.82
CA ASN A 135 12.09 -5.39 -11.14
C ASN A 135 11.39 -5.10 -9.81
N THR A 136 12.15 -4.63 -8.82
CA THR A 136 11.58 -4.16 -7.56
C THR A 136 10.98 -2.77 -7.72
N LEU A 137 9.74 -2.59 -7.29
CA LEU A 137 9.13 -1.29 -7.07
C LEU A 137 9.17 -0.94 -5.58
N THR A 138 9.85 0.14 -5.24
CA THR A 138 9.78 0.73 -3.90
C THR A 138 8.72 1.83 -3.90
N ILE A 139 7.82 1.81 -2.91
CA ILE A 139 6.84 2.87 -2.66
C ILE A 139 7.29 3.60 -1.40
N ASP A 140 7.39 4.93 -1.43
CA ASP A 140 7.94 5.71 -0.32
C ASP A 140 7.25 7.08 -0.14
N GLY A 141 7.59 7.78 0.93
CA GLY A 141 7.09 9.11 1.27
C GLY A 141 5.89 9.10 2.24
N ALA A 142 5.43 10.30 2.59
CA ALA A 142 4.33 10.51 3.54
C ALA A 142 2.94 10.56 2.88
N GLY A 143 2.87 10.69 1.55
CA GLY A 143 1.64 10.74 0.77
C GLY A 143 1.10 9.37 0.35
N GLY A 144 -0.08 9.38 -0.28
CA GLY A 144 -0.78 8.18 -0.73
C GLY A 144 -0.42 7.78 -2.17
N ILE A 145 -0.03 6.53 -2.40
CA ILE A 145 0.23 5.98 -3.74
C ILE A 145 -0.74 4.85 -4.06
N GLY A 146 -1.53 5.03 -5.12
CA GLY A 146 -2.33 3.96 -5.70
C GLY A 146 -1.56 3.20 -6.78
N LEU A 147 -1.83 1.91 -6.89
CA LEU A 147 -1.48 1.11 -8.05
C LEU A 147 -2.79 0.56 -8.62
N GLY A 148 -3.00 0.83 -9.90
CA GLY A 148 -4.14 0.35 -10.67
C GLY A 148 -3.98 -1.15 -10.89
N LEU A 149 -3.43 -1.53 -12.04
CA LEU A 149 -3.10 -2.92 -12.38
C LEU A 149 -1.62 -3.21 -12.11
N ILE A 150 -1.30 -4.25 -11.34
CA ILE A 150 0.07 -4.78 -11.24
C ILE A 150 0.21 -6.15 -11.90
N SER A 151 1.40 -6.47 -12.41
CA SER A 151 1.73 -7.81 -12.95
C SER A 151 3.22 -8.14 -12.86
N GLY A 152 3.55 -9.42 -13.02
CA GLY A 152 4.92 -9.92 -12.99
C GLY A 152 5.31 -10.56 -11.65
N SER A 153 6.62 -10.78 -11.47
CA SER A 153 7.21 -11.43 -10.29
C SER A 153 8.19 -10.52 -9.52
N GLY A 154 8.41 -9.30 -10.02
CA GLY A 154 9.18 -8.27 -9.34
C GLY A 154 8.61 -7.92 -7.97
N ARG A 155 9.47 -7.54 -7.02
CA ARG A 155 9.07 -7.30 -5.62
C ARG A 155 8.39 -5.94 -5.46
N ILE A 156 7.51 -5.82 -4.47
CA ILE A 156 7.06 -4.51 -3.96
C ILE A 156 7.63 -4.31 -2.56
N VAL A 157 8.23 -3.14 -2.32
CA VAL A 157 8.72 -2.73 -1.01
C VAL A 157 8.01 -1.43 -0.63
N LYS A 158 7.21 -1.46 0.44
CA LYS A 158 6.52 -0.29 0.97
C LYS A 158 7.30 0.29 2.15
N ASN A 159 7.85 1.47 1.94
CA ASN A 159 8.50 2.32 2.94
C ASN A 159 7.66 3.59 3.14
N GLY A 160 8.17 4.54 3.92
CA GLY A 160 7.53 5.83 4.16
C GLY A 160 6.24 5.74 4.99
N GLY A 161 5.89 6.83 5.68
CA GLY A 161 4.73 6.84 6.57
C GLY A 161 3.37 6.86 5.85
N GLY A 162 3.34 7.13 4.55
CA GLY A 162 2.10 7.25 3.76
C GLY A 162 1.39 5.92 3.48
N GLY A 163 0.21 6.00 2.85
CA GLY A 163 -0.57 4.84 2.43
C GLY A 163 -0.21 4.33 1.04
N ALA A 164 -0.30 3.03 0.80
CA ALA A 164 -0.25 2.44 -0.53
C ALA A 164 -1.48 1.58 -0.79
N LEU A 165 -2.05 1.64 -1.98
CA LEU A 165 -3.18 0.81 -2.42
C LEU A 165 -2.78 -0.04 -3.62
N ILE A 166 -3.05 -1.34 -3.58
CA ILE A 166 -3.04 -2.22 -4.74
C ILE A 166 -4.48 -2.58 -5.07
N SER A 167 -5.03 -1.95 -6.11
CA SER A 167 -6.46 -2.06 -6.44
C SER A 167 -6.78 -3.21 -7.41
N SER A 168 -5.83 -3.56 -8.28
CA SER A 168 -5.99 -4.64 -9.26
C SER A 168 -4.65 -5.32 -9.58
N ALA A 169 -4.72 -6.57 -10.02
CA ALA A 169 -3.57 -7.34 -10.42
C ALA A 169 -3.92 -8.33 -11.54
N SER A 170 -2.93 -8.69 -12.35
CA SER A 170 -3.01 -9.77 -13.32
C SER A 170 -1.77 -10.64 -13.18
N ASN A 171 -1.94 -11.87 -12.68
CA ASN A 171 -0.87 -12.86 -12.49
C ASN A 171 0.35 -12.30 -11.73
N TYR A 172 0.15 -11.35 -10.82
CA TYR A 172 1.22 -10.86 -9.98
C TYR A 172 1.56 -11.92 -8.93
N SER A 173 2.85 -12.21 -8.81
CA SER A 173 3.40 -13.26 -7.93
C SER A 173 4.62 -12.78 -7.15
N GLY A 174 4.96 -11.49 -7.27
CA GLY A 174 6.08 -10.90 -6.56
C GLY A 174 5.82 -10.85 -5.05
N GLN A 175 6.89 -10.98 -4.28
CA GLN A 175 6.83 -10.80 -2.82
C GLN A 175 6.58 -9.33 -2.47
N ILE A 176 5.89 -9.11 -1.37
CA ILE A 176 5.62 -7.77 -0.83
C ILE A 176 6.23 -7.66 0.57
N THR A 177 6.98 -6.58 0.80
CA THR A 177 7.52 -6.23 2.11
C THR A 177 7.02 -4.86 2.51
N GLU A 178 6.39 -4.76 3.68
CA GLU A 178 5.92 -3.51 4.27
C GLU A 178 6.79 -3.16 5.48
N ASN A 179 7.53 -2.06 5.39
CA ASN A 179 8.46 -1.62 6.42
C ASN A 179 7.94 -0.41 7.22
N GLN A 180 7.05 0.40 6.64
CA GLN A 180 6.42 1.58 7.26
C GLN A 180 5.11 1.96 6.56
N GLY A 181 4.25 2.70 7.27
CA GLY A 181 2.99 3.20 6.73
C GLY A 181 1.98 2.09 6.49
N VAL A 182 0.92 2.34 5.72
CA VAL A 182 -0.16 1.36 5.53
C VAL A 182 -0.13 0.81 4.11
N LEU A 183 -0.25 -0.50 3.96
CA LEU A 183 -0.51 -1.16 2.69
C LEU A 183 -1.93 -1.72 2.65
N ILE A 184 -2.71 -1.33 1.65
CA ILE A 184 -4.06 -1.83 1.41
C ILE A 184 -4.03 -2.67 0.13
N VAL A 185 -4.48 -3.92 0.22
CA VAL A 185 -4.61 -4.82 -0.92
C VAL A 185 -6.08 -5.16 -1.14
N ASP A 186 -6.66 -4.56 -2.18
CA ASP A 186 -8.00 -4.90 -2.67
C ASP A 186 -7.95 -5.81 -3.90
N ALA A 187 -6.77 -5.96 -4.51
CA ALA A 187 -6.52 -6.89 -5.60
C ALA A 187 -6.53 -8.37 -5.14
N SER A 188 -6.64 -9.28 -6.12
CA SER A 188 -6.38 -10.71 -5.93
C SER A 188 -4.96 -11.06 -6.38
N ILE A 189 -4.08 -11.35 -5.41
CA ILE A 189 -2.68 -11.73 -5.57
C ILE A 189 -2.34 -12.96 -4.69
N PRO A 190 -3.05 -14.10 -4.86
CA PRO A 190 -2.95 -15.27 -3.97
C PRO A 190 -1.56 -15.93 -3.95
N SER A 191 -0.69 -15.64 -4.92
CA SER A 191 0.68 -16.15 -4.97
C SER A 191 1.71 -15.22 -4.33
N SER A 192 1.30 -14.03 -3.87
CA SER A 192 2.20 -13.03 -3.31
C SER A 192 2.25 -13.13 -1.79
N THR A 193 3.38 -13.59 -1.26
CA THR A 193 3.65 -13.52 0.18
C THR A 193 3.81 -12.05 0.60
N VAL A 194 3.16 -11.67 1.70
CA VAL A 194 3.29 -10.36 2.34
C VAL A 194 4.04 -10.51 3.66
N THR A 195 5.06 -9.67 3.87
CA THR A 195 5.74 -9.56 5.16
C THR A 195 5.56 -8.16 5.71
N VAL A 196 4.92 -8.06 6.87
CA VAL A 196 4.76 -6.83 7.63
C VAL A 196 5.87 -6.77 8.67
N ASN A 197 6.80 -5.84 8.50
CA ASN A 197 8.01 -5.66 9.30
C ASN A 197 8.19 -4.18 9.64
N ILE A 198 7.17 -3.63 10.29
CA ILE A 198 7.16 -2.23 10.66
C ILE A 198 8.24 -1.96 11.71
N ILE A 199 9.19 -1.11 11.36
CA ILE A 199 10.20 -0.65 12.31
C ILE A 199 9.46 0.28 13.30
N PRO A 200 9.49 0.01 14.62
CA PRO A 200 8.97 0.94 15.61
C PRO A 200 9.91 2.15 15.69
N ALA A 201 9.86 3.02 14.69
CA ALA A 201 10.27 4.41 14.87
C ALA A 201 9.14 5.11 15.63
N ALA A 202 9.47 6.17 16.37
CA ALA A 202 8.54 7.03 17.10
C ALA A 202 7.60 7.83 16.15
N ALA A 203 6.92 7.13 15.26
CA ALA A 203 5.97 7.66 14.32
C ALA A 203 4.61 7.64 15.01
N THR A 204 4.17 8.83 15.42
CA THR A 204 2.80 9.11 15.84
C THR A 204 1.83 8.58 14.78
N PHE A 205 0.99 7.62 15.17
CA PHE A 205 -0.09 7.07 14.36
C PHE A 205 -1.26 8.07 14.36
N ASP A 206 -1.57 8.63 13.18
CA ASP A 206 -2.76 9.46 13.00
C ASP A 206 -3.91 8.61 12.44
N LEU A 207 -4.91 8.35 13.28
CA LEU A 207 -6.16 7.66 12.93
C LEU A 207 -6.96 8.37 11.82
N SER A 208 -6.68 9.65 11.56
CA SER A 208 -7.34 10.46 10.52
C SER A 208 -7.10 9.93 9.09
N LEU A 209 -6.03 9.15 8.88
CA LEU A 209 -5.68 8.57 7.57
C LEU A 209 -6.68 7.50 7.08
N PHE A 210 -7.59 7.04 7.96
CA PHE A 210 -8.66 6.07 7.65
C PHE A 210 -10.06 6.71 7.51
N GLY A 211 -10.14 8.04 7.33
CA GLY A 211 -11.43 8.74 7.25
C GLY A 211 -12.21 8.77 8.57
N LEU A 212 -11.55 8.42 9.69
CA LEU A 212 -12.11 8.55 11.02
C LEU A 212 -12.03 10.03 11.41
N SER A 213 -13.20 10.69 11.52
CA SER A 213 -13.25 12.08 11.95
C SER A 213 -12.61 12.21 13.32
N ASP A 214 -11.60 13.07 13.42
CA ASP A 214 -10.99 13.64 14.62
C ASP A 214 -11.77 13.36 15.93
N LYS A 215 -11.56 12.17 16.48
CA LYS A 215 -11.80 11.86 17.87
C LYS A 215 -10.51 11.24 18.36
N SER A 216 -9.59 12.14 18.66
CA SER A 216 -8.44 11.91 19.53
C SER A 216 -8.91 11.14 20.77
N TYR A 217 -8.86 9.81 20.71
CA TYR A 217 -9.06 8.94 21.85
C TYR A 217 -7.68 8.75 22.47
N ASP A 218 -7.35 9.59 23.46
CA ASP A 218 -6.19 9.40 24.34
C ASP A 218 -6.39 8.08 25.12
N VAL A 219 -5.98 6.96 24.53
CA VAL A 219 -5.91 5.65 25.19
C VAL A 219 -4.45 5.25 25.29
N PHE A 220 -3.66 6.02 26.03
CA PHE A 220 -2.33 5.61 26.47
C PHE A 220 -2.09 6.11 27.89
N ALA A 221 -2.56 5.37 28.89
CA ALA A 221 -2.12 5.60 30.26
C ALA A 221 -0.63 5.21 30.37
N PRO A 222 0.21 5.97 31.10
CA PRO A 222 1.63 5.66 31.23
C PRO A 222 1.81 4.41 32.09
N GLY A 223 2.46 3.37 31.56
CA GLY A 223 2.90 2.21 32.34
C GLY A 223 2.67 0.83 31.73
N GLU A 224 1.86 0.69 30.67
CA GLU A 224 1.65 -0.57 29.96
C GLU A 224 2.01 -0.35 28.49
N GLY A 225 3.30 -0.60 28.19
CA GLY A 225 3.94 -0.10 26.99
C GLY A 225 3.55 -0.85 25.73
N ILE A 226 2.81 -0.16 24.84
CA ILE A 226 2.95 -0.22 23.37
C ILE A 226 2.49 1.12 22.78
N SER A 227 3.39 1.84 22.10
CA SER A 227 2.98 2.80 21.07
C SER A 227 2.91 2.03 19.75
N PRO A 228 1.75 1.87 19.08
CA PRO A 228 1.76 1.41 17.71
C PRO A 228 2.44 2.49 16.85
N GLY A 229 3.74 2.32 16.62
CA GLY A 229 4.49 3.05 15.61
C GLY A 229 4.13 2.52 14.23
N ALA A 230 3.21 3.21 13.57
CA ALA A 230 3.06 3.42 12.12
C ALA A 230 3.27 2.25 11.13
N GLY A 231 2.29 1.35 11.03
CA GLY A 231 2.02 0.67 9.76
C GLY A 231 1.38 -0.71 9.84
N GLY A 232 0.85 -1.19 8.71
CA GLY A 232 0.22 -2.50 8.66
C GLY A 232 -0.59 -2.80 7.41
N LEU A 233 -0.87 -4.08 7.23
CA LEU A 233 -1.60 -4.61 6.10
C LEU A 233 -3.10 -4.51 6.33
N GLY A 234 -3.82 -3.99 5.34
CA GLY A 234 -5.26 -4.09 5.23
C GLY A 234 -5.76 -4.33 3.82
N GLY A 235 -7.03 -3.99 3.59
CA GLY A 235 -7.75 -4.27 2.36
C GLY A 235 -8.82 -5.34 2.51
N THR A 236 -9.45 -5.65 1.39
CA THR A 236 -10.50 -6.66 1.24
C THR A 236 -10.18 -7.72 0.17
N GLY A 237 -8.98 -7.65 -0.38
CA GLY A 237 -8.52 -8.52 -1.46
C GLY A 237 -8.10 -9.91 -1.00
N THR A 238 -7.27 -10.55 -1.82
CA THR A 238 -6.65 -11.84 -1.54
C THR A 238 -5.15 -11.71 -1.67
N VAL A 239 -4.41 -12.14 -0.65
CA VAL A 239 -2.95 -12.26 -0.66
C VAL A 239 -2.53 -13.71 -0.49
N GLY A 240 -1.26 -14.01 -0.76
CA GLY A 240 -0.66 -15.30 -0.38
C GLY A 240 -0.46 -15.39 1.13
N ALA A 241 0.56 -16.12 1.58
CA ALA A 241 0.88 -16.16 3.01
C ALA A 241 1.24 -14.77 3.56
N VAL A 242 0.80 -14.48 4.79
CA VAL A 242 1.12 -13.24 5.50
C VAL A 242 1.97 -13.56 6.72
N ASN A 243 3.11 -12.86 6.84
CA ASN A 243 3.97 -12.90 8.02
C ASN A 243 3.95 -11.53 8.69
N VAL A 244 3.35 -11.42 9.87
CA VAL A 244 3.31 -10.21 10.68
C VAL A 244 4.44 -10.29 11.71
N VAL A 245 5.63 -9.82 11.33
CA VAL A 245 6.81 -9.78 12.20
C VAL A 245 6.65 -8.68 13.24
N SER A 246 6.20 -7.51 12.79
CA SER A 246 5.86 -6.35 13.62
C SER A 246 4.85 -5.47 12.89
N GLY A 247 4.15 -4.59 13.60
CA GLY A 247 3.02 -3.83 13.04
C GLY A 247 1.72 -4.63 13.12
N TYR A 248 0.78 -4.37 12.21
CA TYR A 248 -0.53 -5.02 12.29
C TYR A 248 -1.07 -5.57 10.98
N ILE A 249 -2.08 -6.43 11.13
CA ILE A 249 -3.06 -6.76 10.09
C ILE A 249 -4.45 -6.30 10.54
N SER A 250 -5.25 -5.75 9.62
CA SER A 250 -6.64 -5.35 9.86
C SER A 250 -7.40 -5.28 8.55
N ALA A 251 -8.56 -5.93 8.44
CA ALA A 251 -9.34 -5.92 7.21
C ALA A 251 -10.04 -4.56 6.99
N GLY A 252 -10.41 -4.24 5.75
CA GLY A 252 -11.12 -3.00 5.40
C GLY A 252 -10.34 -2.11 4.44
N THR A 253 -11.05 -1.18 3.81
CA THR A 253 -10.54 -0.29 2.76
C THR A 253 -10.44 1.16 3.26
N LEU A 254 -9.98 2.07 2.39
CA LEU A 254 -9.99 3.51 2.68
C LEU A 254 -11.40 4.12 2.76
N THR A 255 -12.39 3.49 2.12
CA THR A 255 -13.77 4.02 2.05
C THR A 255 -14.75 3.23 2.91
N SER A 256 -14.34 2.06 3.41
CA SER A 256 -15.13 1.19 4.28
C SER A 256 -14.21 0.63 5.36
N PRO A 257 -14.28 1.12 6.59
CA PRO A 257 -13.27 0.85 7.60
C PRO A 257 -13.24 -0.61 8.05
N THR A 258 -14.30 -1.39 7.82
CA THR A 258 -14.36 -2.83 8.12
C THR A 258 -14.38 -3.66 6.85
N GLY A 259 -13.82 -4.87 6.88
CA GLY A 259 -13.76 -5.70 5.67
C GLY A 259 -13.50 -7.18 5.92
N ILE A 260 -13.35 -7.91 4.81
CA ILE A 260 -12.91 -9.32 4.82
C ILE A 260 -11.60 -9.40 4.01
N LEU A 261 -10.50 -9.76 4.66
CA LEU A 261 -9.21 -9.98 4.00
C LEU A 261 -8.94 -11.48 3.87
N ASN A 262 -8.49 -11.94 2.70
CA ASN A 262 -8.21 -13.35 2.45
C ASN A 262 -6.70 -13.58 2.34
N THR A 263 -6.18 -14.61 3.00
CA THR A 263 -4.76 -14.97 3.03
C THR A 263 -4.58 -16.49 2.92
N GLY A 264 -3.39 -16.92 2.49
CA GLY A 264 -2.88 -18.27 2.79
C GLY A 264 -2.51 -18.38 4.27
N ASN A 265 -1.39 -19.02 4.61
CA ASN A 265 -0.91 -19.07 6.00
C ASN A 265 -0.84 -17.67 6.64
N LEU A 266 -1.27 -17.56 7.90
CA LEU A 266 -1.16 -16.35 8.69
C LEU A 266 -0.25 -16.60 9.90
N ASN A 267 0.94 -16.01 9.87
CA ASN A 267 1.95 -16.19 10.91
C ASN A 267 2.23 -14.85 11.59
N PHE A 268 2.03 -14.79 12.90
CA PHE A 268 2.48 -13.67 13.71
C PHE A 268 3.81 -14.00 14.41
N ALA A 269 4.63 -12.99 14.63
CA ALA A 269 5.63 -12.98 15.70
C ALA A 269 5.04 -12.28 16.94
N ALA A 270 5.74 -12.32 18.07
CA ALA A 270 5.27 -11.73 19.32
C ALA A 270 5.04 -10.20 19.25
N ASP A 271 5.79 -9.52 18.38
CA ASP A 271 5.68 -8.07 18.15
C ASP A 271 4.61 -7.69 17.10
N GLY A 272 3.93 -8.68 16.53
CA GLY A 272 2.81 -8.47 15.60
C GLY A 272 1.48 -8.27 16.32
N ALA A 273 0.52 -7.64 15.63
CA ALA A 273 -0.83 -7.40 16.14
C ALA A 273 -1.93 -7.70 15.12
N PHE A 274 -3.09 -8.16 15.61
CA PHE A 274 -4.36 -8.13 14.89
C PHE A 274 -5.23 -6.99 15.46
N LEU A 275 -5.57 -6.01 14.62
CA LEU A 275 -6.55 -4.98 14.96
C LEU A 275 -7.92 -5.37 14.43
N ALA A 276 -8.86 -5.62 15.35
CA ALA A 276 -10.23 -5.99 15.02
C ALA A 276 -11.17 -4.79 15.22
N LYS A 277 -11.71 -4.24 14.13
CA LYS A 277 -12.81 -3.28 14.15
C LYS A 277 -14.13 -4.02 14.22
N LEU A 278 -14.93 -3.70 15.24
CA LEU A 278 -16.22 -4.35 15.50
C LEU A 278 -17.34 -3.31 15.49
N ASN A 279 -17.76 -2.87 14.30
CA ASN A 279 -18.74 -1.80 14.07
C ASN A 279 -20.16 -2.31 13.78
N GLY A 280 -20.41 -3.61 13.98
CA GLY A 280 -21.67 -4.23 13.62
C GLY A 280 -21.66 -5.73 13.85
N ALA A 281 -22.69 -6.39 13.32
CA ALA A 281 -23.00 -7.78 13.64
C ALA A 281 -22.70 -8.77 12.49
N THR A 282 -22.36 -8.25 11.32
CA THR A 282 -22.05 -8.99 10.09
C THR A 282 -20.56 -8.88 9.80
N ALA A 283 -19.95 -9.93 9.25
CA ALA A 283 -18.56 -9.83 8.81
C ALA A 283 -18.48 -8.93 7.56
N GLY A 284 -17.38 -8.20 7.43
CA GLY A 284 -17.11 -7.34 6.28
C GLY A 284 -17.63 -5.92 6.41
N GLU A 285 -17.89 -5.31 5.26
CA GLU A 285 -18.33 -3.93 5.12
C GLU A 285 -19.54 -3.60 6.01
N ASN A 286 -19.52 -2.42 6.65
CA ASN A 286 -20.53 -1.93 7.61
C ASN A 286 -20.75 -2.83 8.83
N GLY A 287 -19.79 -3.71 9.11
CA GLY A 287 -19.93 -4.79 10.07
C GLY A 287 -18.72 -4.90 10.97
N TYR A 288 -17.96 -5.97 10.86
CA TYR A 288 -16.72 -6.19 11.60
C TYR A 288 -15.64 -6.82 10.72
N ASP A 289 -14.39 -6.65 11.13
CA ASP A 289 -13.26 -7.23 10.43
C ASP A 289 -13.24 -8.75 10.53
N GLN A 290 -13.05 -9.40 9.39
CA GLN A 290 -12.76 -10.82 9.32
C GLN A 290 -11.49 -11.06 8.49
N VAL A 291 -10.61 -11.91 8.98
CA VAL A 291 -9.52 -12.47 8.18
C VAL A 291 -9.86 -13.93 7.87
N ASN A 292 -9.94 -14.26 6.59
CA ASN A 292 -10.09 -15.63 6.12
C ASN A 292 -8.71 -16.20 5.83
N VAL A 293 -8.41 -17.36 6.41
CA VAL A 293 -7.15 -18.06 6.26
C VAL A 293 -7.43 -19.42 5.63
N THR A 294 -6.73 -19.75 4.54
CA THR A 294 -6.87 -21.04 3.83
C THR A 294 -5.75 -22.04 4.16
N GLY A 295 -5.11 -21.86 5.30
CA GLY A 295 -3.91 -22.59 5.70
C GLY A 295 -3.66 -22.46 7.19
N THR A 296 -2.43 -22.61 7.65
CA THR A 296 -2.17 -22.60 9.10
C THR A 296 -2.23 -21.20 9.70
N VAL A 297 -2.71 -21.10 10.94
CA VAL A 297 -2.63 -19.88 11.76
C VAL A 297 -1.64 -20.10 12.89
N SER A 298 -0.66 -19.21 13.05
CA SER A 298 0.29 -19.22 14.17
C SER A 298 0.27 -17.88 14.89
N LEU A 299 -0.16 -17.87 16.16
CA LEU A 299 -0.40 -16.64 16.92
C LEU A 299 0.79 -16.15 17.73
N ASN A 300 1.66 -17.04 18.23
CA ASN A 300 2.94 -16.73 18.89
C ASN A 300 2.90 -15.57 19.91
N ASN A 301 1.84 -15.47 20.74
CA ASN A 301 1.65 -14.37 21.69
C ASN A 301 1.63 -12.98 21.05
N ALA A 302 1.19 -12.89 19.81
CA ALA A 302 0.86 -11.62 19.16
C ALA A 302 -0.28 -10.91 19.90
N GLN A 303 -0.41 -9.61 19.67
CA GLN A 303 -1.45 -8.82 20.33
C GLN A 303 -2.76 -8.91 19.57
N LEU A 304 -3.85 -8.97 20.31
CA LEU A 304 -5.19 -8.72 19.78
C LEU A 304 -5.70 -7.41 20.36
N GLN A 305 -5.94 -6.43 19.49
CA GLN A 305 -6.53 -5.16 19.89
C GLN A 305 -7.91 -5.01 19.27
N ILE A 306 -8.92 -4.86 20.13
CA ILE A 306 -10.29 -4.58 19.71
C ILE A 306 -10.47 -3.07 19.71
N LEU A 307 -10.68 -2.50 18.53
CA LEU A 307 -10.87 -1.05 18.38
C LEU A 307 -12.26 -0.62 18.86
N PRO A 308 -12.45 0.65 19.27
CA PRO A 308 -13.76 1.18 19.60
C PRO A 308 -14.73 1.02 18.42
N SER A 309 -16.02 0.80 18.72
CA SER A 309 -17.06 0.80 17.69
C SER A 309 -17.39 2.25 17.33
N GLU A 310 -17.27 2.60 16.05
CA GLU A 310 -17.52 3.96 15.56
C GLU A 310 -18.98 4.20 15.15
N THR A 311 -19.76 3.12 14.95
CA THR A 311 -21.16 3.20 14.54
C THR A 311 -22.06 2.41 15.48
N THR A 312 -22.47 1.20 15.10
CA THR A 312 -23.41 0.37 15.87
C THR A 312 -22.64 -0.73 16.59
N PRO A 313 -22.59 -0.73 17.91
CA PRO A 313 -21.81 -1.74 18.61
C PRO A 313 -22.42 -3.14 18.39
N PRO A 314 -21.60 -4.20 18.28
CA PRO A 314 -22.09 -5.55 18.07
C PRO A 314 -23.06 -5.96 19.19
N PRO A 315 -24.13 -6.71 18.89
CA PRO A 315 -25.05 -7.20 19.91
C PRO A 315 -24.35 -8.06 20.96
N ILE A 316 -24.80 -7.95 22.21
CA ILE A 316 -24.34 -8.82 23.30
C ILE A 316 -24.71 -10.28 22.98
N ARG A 317 -23.82 -11.22 23.32
CA ARG A 317 -23.97 -12.67 23.10
C ARG A 317 -24.00 -13.11 21.63
N ARG A 318 -23.71 -12.22 20.70
CA ARG A 318 -23.53 -12.60 19.29
C ARG A 318 -22.07 -13.01 19.05
N PRO A 319 -21.82 -14.21 18.49
CA PRO A 319 -20.48 -14.59 18.06
C PRO A 319 -20.07 -13.79 16.83
N LEU A 320 -18.84 -13.28 16.84
CA LEU A 320 -18.20 -12.56 15.75
C LEU A 320 -16.93 -13.35 15.37
N VAL A 321 -16.90 -13.92 14.16
CA VAL A 321 -15.75 -14.71 13.68
C VAL A 321 -14.72 -13.74 13.11
N ILE A 322 -13.78 -13.32 13.95
CA ILE A 322 -12.75 -12.32 13.54
C ILE A 322 -11.63 -12.95 12.72
N LEU A 323 -11.39 -14.25 12.91
CA LEU A 323 -10.50 -15.03 12.09
C LEU A 323 -11.23 -16.33 11.75
N ARG A 324 -11.45 -16.56 10.46
CA ARG A 324 -12.01 -17.81 9.95
C ARG A 324 -10.87 -18.65 9.37
N ASN A 325 -10.64 -19.83 9.93
CA ASN A 325 -9.62 -20.74 9.39
C ASN A 325 -10.31 -21.92 8.71
N ASP A 326 -10.10 -22.12 7.41
CA ASP A 326 -10.85 -23.15 6.70
C ASP A 326 -10.40 -24.59 7.02
N GLY A 327 -11.23 -25.54 6.60
CA GLY A 327 -10.93 -26.96 6.69
C GLY A 327 -10.72 -27.45 8.12
N THR A 328 -9.56 -28.07 8.37
CA THR A 328 -9.18 -28.58 9.69
C THR A 328 -7.82 -28.05 10.13
N ASP A 329 -7.33 -27.00 9.47
CA ASP A 329 -6.00 -26.47 9.73
C ASP A 329 -5.94 -25.89 11.15
N PRO A 330 -4.91 -26.21 11.96
CA PRO A 330 -4.89 -25.79 13.35
C PRO A 330 -4.63 -24.29 13.51
N VAL A 331 -5.28 -23.68 14.49
CA VAL A 331 -4.80 -22.44 15.13
C VAL A 331 -3.79 -22.82 16.20
N ASN A 332 -2.54 -22.42 16.02
CA ASN A 332 -1.46 -22.72 16.94
C ASN A 332 -1.16 -21.53 17.87
N GLY A 333 -1.25 -21.78 19.17
CA GLY A 333 -1.03 -20.78 20.22
C GLY A 333 -2.26 -19.92 20.51
N THR A 334 -2.06 -18.86 21.29
CA THR A 334 -3.08 -17.86 21.63
C THR A 334 -2.51 -16.46 21.43
N PHE A 335 -3.38 -15.46 21.35
CA PHE A 335 -2.95 -14.07 21.51
C PHE A 335 -2.43 -13.82 22.93
N LEU A 336 -1.61 -12.78 23.08
CA LEU A 336 -1.04 -12.34 24.34
C LEU A 336 -2.13 -12.09 25.40
N ASN A 337 -1.97 -12.68 26.59
CA ASN A 337 -2.90 -12.54 27.72
C ASN A 337 -4.36 -12.91 27.40
N ALA A 338 -4.58 -13.70 26.35
CA ALA A 338 -5.90 -14.06 25.88
C ALA A 338 -6.03 -15.59 25.71
N PRO A 339 -5.86 -16.41 26.76
CA PRO A 339 -6.16 -17.83 26.68
C PRO A 339 -7.65 -18.09 26.36
N GLU A 340 -8.00 -19.33 26.03
CA GLU A 340 -9.39 -19.74 25.76
C GLU A 340 -10.37 -19.23 26.85
N GLY A 341 -11.43 -18.56 26.42
CA GLY A 341 -12.45 -18.02 27.32
C GLY A 341 -12.08 -16.73 28.05
N ALA A 342 -10.88 -16.17 27.82
CA ALA A 342 -10.44 -14.91 28.42
C ALA A 342 -11.36 -13.74 28.08
N LEU A 343 -11.38 -12.74 28.95
CA LEU A 343 -12.13 -11.51 28.77
C LEU A 343 -11.20 -10.39 28.33
N ILE A 344 -11.47 -9.82 27.16
CA ILE A 344 -10.68 -8.75 26.53
C ILE A 344 -11.53 -7.48 26.51
N LEU A 345 -10.96 -6.35 26.90
CA LEU A 345 -11.60 -5.04 26.76
C LEU A 345 -11.26 -4.45 25.39
N ASN A 346 -12.19 -3.70 24.81
CA ASN A 346 -11.81 -2.82 23.70
C ASN A 346 -10.90 -1.69 24.19
N ALA A 347 -10.23 -1.02 23.26
CA ALA A 347 -9.30 0.07 23.59
C ALA A 347 -9.97 1.18 24.42
N ALA A 348 -11.25 1.50 24.16
CA ALA A 348 -11.97 2.51 24.95
C ALA A 348 -12.40 2.02 26.36
N GLY A 349 -12.22 0.74 26.71
CA GLY A 349 -12.67 0.15 27.98
C GLY A 349 -14.20 0.04 28.14
N THR A 350 -14.97 0.41 27.11
CA THR A 350 -16.43 0.50 27.13
C THR A 350 -17.13 -0.83 26.80
N MET A 351 -16.40 -1.79 26.25
CA MET A 351 -16.93 -3.09 25.84
C MET A 351 -15.99 -4.20 26.25
N ARG A 352 -16.59 -5.35 26.59
CA ARG A 352 -15.86 -6.56 26.98
C ARG A 352 -16.28 -7.71 26.10
N PHE A 353 -15.31 -8.51 25.67
CA PHE A 353 -15.49 -9.64 24.77
C PHE A 353 -14.88 -10.88 25.39
N ARG A 354 -15.55 -12.02 25.21
CA ARG A 354 -14.99 -13.34 25.50
C ARG A 354 -14.40 -13.90 24.22
N ILE A 355 -13.14 -14.33 24.26
CA ILE A 355 -12.47 -15.00 23.13
C ILE A 355 -12.68 -16.52 23.17
N ASN A 356 -12.76 -17.14 22.00
CA ASN A 356 -12.84 -18.57 21.81
C ASN A 356 -12.05 -18.95 20.54
N TYR A 357 -11.18 -19.96 20.62
CA TYR A 357 -10.30 -20.45 19.55
C TYR A 357 -10.78 -21.74 18.90
N GLY A 358 -11.81 -22.38 19.47
CA GLY A 358 -12.46 -23.59 18.93
C GLY A 358 -13.80 -23.30 18.28
N GLY A 359 -13.98 -22.08 17.78
CA GLY A 359 -15.26 -21.60 17.25
C GLY A 359 -15.55 -22.14 15.86
N GLY A 360 -16.77 -21.90 15.37
CA GLY A 360 -17.14 -22.24 13.99
C GLY A 360 -17.15 -23.74 13.74
N ASP A 361 -16.27 -24.21 12.87
CA ASP A 361 -15.98 -25.61 12.54
C ASP A 361 -14.88 -26.25 13.41
N GLY A 362 -14.30 -25.51 14.36
CA GLY A 362 -13.41 -26.04 15.40
C GLY A 362 -12.03 -25.37 15.48
N ASN A 363 -11.74 -24.46 14.55
CA ASN A 363 -10.46 -23.74 14.40
C ASN A 363 -10.68 -22.24 14.06
N ASP A 364 -11.89 -21.71 14.24
CA ASP A 364 -12.14 -20.27 14.12
C ASP A 364 -11.85 -19.52 15.43
N ILE A 365 -11.42 -18.25 15.30
CA ILE A 365 -11.32 -17.34 16.43
C ILE A 365 -12.55 -16.45 16.49
N ILE A 366 -13.30 -16.58 17.58
CA ILE A 366 -14.55 -15.89 17.83
C ILE A 366 -14.43 -14.94 19.01
N LEU A 367 -14.97 -13.73 18.84
CA LEU A 367 -15.26 -12.81 19.94
C LEU A 367 -16.77 -12.77 20.20
N THR A 368 -17.15 -12.90 21.46
CA THR A 368 -18.55 -12.72 21.90
C THR A 368 -18.63 -11.57 22.88
N ARG A 369 -19.37 -10.52 22.53
CA ARG A 369 -19.58 -9.38 23.44
C ARG A 369 -20.34 -9.82 24.68
N VAL A 370 -19.81 -9.50 25.87
CA VAL A 370 -20.45 -9.77 27.15
C VAL A 370 -20.84 -8.46 27.86
N ARG A 371 -21.71 -8.56 28.86
CA ARG A 371 -22.01 -7.41 29.73
C ARG A 371 -20.78 -7.07 30.57
N LEU A 372 -20.53 -5.78 30.74
CA LEU A 372 -19.65 -5.33 31.81
C LEU A 372 -20.29 -5.67 33.17
N PRO A 373 -19.49 -5.98 34.21
CA PRO A 373 -19.99 -6.09 35.57
C PRO A 373 -20.75 -4.83 35.95
N ARG A 374 -21.84 -4.99 36.72
CA ARG A 374 -22.46 -3.83 37.37
C ARG A 374 -21.49 -3.36 38.45
N VAL A 375 -21.11 -2.08 38.39
CA VAL A 375 -20.33 -1.41 39.44
C VAL A 375 -21.23 -1.19 40.65
#